data_AF-A0A395MC84-F1
#
_entry.id   AF-A0A395MC84-F1
#
_cell.length_a   1.000
_cell.length_b   1.000
_cell.length_c   1.000
_cell.angle_alpha   90.00
_cell.angle_beta   90.00
_cell.angle_gamma   90.00
#
_symmetry.space_group_name_H-M   'P 1'
#
loop_
_entity.id
_entity.type
_entity.pdbx_description
1 polymer ?
#
loop_
_entity_poly.entity_id
_entity_poly.type
_entity_poly.pdbx_seq_one_letter_code
_entity_poly.pdbx_strand_id
1 'polypeptide(L)'
;MHQRVNETNNQDPMVSEKGQVETTDAIPIPSKPDYPEGGKEAWLVVLGGWFGLFCTFGLVTCVGVFLEYYQTGPLADYTPSAISWITSLQVFFQVGGSAIWGRVYDSYGPRWLLFIGTPVYVFGLMMLSLSTQYYQILLSQAIVSSLGSGAIFTASLTSATSYFHKKRGTVFGIINSGSSAGGVVLPIMLSRLFKSIGFAWTMRVVGFMFLALCAISCVLIKSRLPPKPRPFAVSDYKRCFKEPVMLLTMLGGFLFFWGMFLPLSYIIIQAKASGVSEGLVPYLLPIVNGISLIGRLTAGAFADKIGQFNCMLIITSFTGILTLVLWIPGSSNTAAIVAMCGADQPDGRDRHEDWSCFFGKCFWGAYG
;
A
#
# COMPACT_ATOMS: atom_id res chain seq x y z
N MET A 1 -3.47 83.19 -14.69
CA MET A 1 -2.06 83.47 -14.33
C MET A 1 -2.05 83.93 -12.87
N HIS A 2 -1.33 83.19 -12.01
CA HIS A 2 -1.00 83.40 -10.57
C HIS A 2 -2.15 83.43 -9.53
N GLN A 3 -2.36 82.39 -8.70
CA GLN A 3 -1.61 81.89 -7.51
C GLN A 3 -1.77 82.73 -6.23
N ARG A 4 -2.35 82.16 -5.16
CA ARG A 4 -1.60 81.57 -4.02
C ARG A 4 -2.51 80.93 -2.95
N VAL A 5 -1.98 79.84 -2.40
CA VAL A 5 -2.44 78.99 -1.30
C VAL A 5 -1.90 79.55 0.02
N ASN A 6 -2.67 79.50 1.11
CA ASN A 6 -2.28 78.92 2.41
C ASN A 6 -3.29 79.24 3.53
N GLU A 7 -3.71 78.16 4.19
CA GLU A 7 -4.38 78.11 5.49
C GLU A 7 -3.41 78.46 6.62
N THR A 8 -3.91 79.09 7.69
CA THR A 8 -3.57 78.79 9.10
C THR A 8 -4.38 79.74 10.01
N ASN A 9 -5.29 79.21 10.84
CA ASN A 9 -5.64 79.88 12.09
C ASN A 9 -6.24 78.95 13.16
N ASN A 10 -5.76 79.15 14.39
CA ASN A 10 -6.35 78.92 15.72
C ASN A 10 -6.44 77.52 16.38
N GLN A 11 -5.43 77.27 17.25
CA GLN A 11 -5.44 77.00 18.70
C GLN A 11 -6.72 76.50 19.44
N ASP A 12 -6.59 75.28 20.02
CA ASP A 12 -6.88 74.75 21.40
C ASP A 12 -8.28 74.91 22.07
N PRO A 13 -8.75 74.02 23.01
CA PRO A 13 -7.99 73.14 23.91
C PRO A 13 -8.54 71.72 24.20
N MET A 14 -7.82 71.00 25.06
CA MET A 14 -8.05 69.65 25.60
C MET A 14 -9.46 69.39 26.17
N VAL A 15 -10.07 68.27 25.75
CA VAL A 15 -11.00 67.47 26.57
C VAL A 15 -10.59 66.00 26.46
N SER A 16 -10.30 65.40 27.61
CA SER A 16 -9.92 64.01 27.78
C SER A 16 -11.13 63.08 27.58
N GLU A 17 -11.13 62.27 26.53
CA GLU A 17 -12.01 61.09 26.41
C GLU A 17 -11.18 59.88 25.98
N LYS A 18 -11.13 58.87 26.85
CA LYS A 18 -10.43 57.60 26.62
C LYS A 18 -11.13 56.83 25.49
N GLY A 19 -10.69 57.02 24.25
CA GLY A 19 -11.05 56.19 23.11
C GLY A 19 -10.13 54.97 23.00
N GLN A 20 -10.71 53.79 23.12
CA GLN A 20 -10.06 52.50 22.86
C GLN A 20 -9.51 52.49 21.42
N VAL A 21 -8.21 52.28 21.27
CA VAL A 21 -7.64 51.89 19.97
C VAL A 21 -7.98 50.42 19.78
N GLU A 22 -8.94 50.15 18.89
CA GLU A 22 -9.22 48.82 18.36
C GLU A 22 -7.91 48.20 17.85
N THR A 23 -7.44 47.18 18.57
CA THR A 23 -6.51 46.21 18.00
C THR A 23 -7.19 45.59 16.79
N THR A 24 -6.76 45.99 15.58
CA THR A 24 -7.07 45.27 14.35
C THR A 24 -6.75 43.80 14.58
N ASP A 25 -7.79 42.98 14.70
CA ASP A 25 -7.70 41.54 14.85
C ASP A 25 -6.90 40.98 13.67
N ALA A 26 -5.64 40.67 13.92
CA ALA A 26 -4.81 39.91 13.00
C ALA A 26 -5.53 38.57 12.78
N ILE A 27 -5.97 38.32 11.54
CA ILE A 27 -6.51 37.02 11.14
C ILE A 27 -5.51 35.96 11.63
N PRO A 28 -5.91 35.00 12.49
CA PRO A 28 -5.01 33.99 12.98
C PRO A 28 -4.45 33.25 11.77
N ILE A 29 -3.15 33.39 11.52
CA ILE A 29 -2.42 32.52 10.59
C ILE A 29 -2.74 31.10 11.06
N PRO A 30 -3.30 30.20 10.24
CA PRO A 30 -3.65 28.87 10.70
C PRO A 30 -2.38 28.23 11.26
N SER A 31 -2.38 28.01 12.57
CA SER A 31 -1.29 27.37 13.29
C SER A 31 -0.90 26.12 12.52
N LYS A 32 0.39 25.94 12.22
CA LYS A 32 0.90 24.75 11.53
C LYS A 32 0.22 23.51 12.13
N PRO A 33 -0.39 22.62 11.32
CA PRO A 33 -1.09 21.46 11.85
C PRO A 33 -0.15 20.69 12.77
N ASP A 34 -0.50 20.60 14.05
CA ASP A 34 0.41 20.07 15.06
C ASP A 34 0.39 18.54 14.99
N TYR A 35 1.47 17.95 14.47
CA TYR A 35 1.59 16.49 14.33
C TYR A 35 2.22 15.94 15.61
N PRO A 36 1.61 14.95 16.27
CA PRO A 36 2.17 14.36 17.49
C PRO A 36 3.53 13.65 17.23
N GLU A 37 3.87 13.35 15.97
CA GLU A 37 5.18 12.82 15.53
C GLU A 37 5.67 11.62 16.38
N GLY A 38 4.73 10.84 16.92
CA GLY A 38 5.01 9.76 17.86
C GLY A 38 4.01 9.71 19.02
N GLY A 39 4.46 9.12 20.14
CA GLY A 39 3.62 8.80 21.30
C GLY A 39 3.07 7.38 21.27
N LYS A 40 2.68 6.86 22.44
CA LYS A 40 2.14 5.50 22.59
C LYS A 40 0.94 5.28 21.67
N GLU A 41 0.03 6.25 21.59
CA GLU A 41 -1.15 6.15 20.74
C GLU A 41 -0.80 6.07 19.25
N ALA A 42 0.12 6.92 18.76
CA ALA A 42 0.49 6.90 17.35
C ALA A 42 1.12 5.57 16.93
N TRP A 43 2.00 5.00 17.76
CA TRP A 43 2.62 3.69 17.50
C TRP A 43 1.63 2.53 17.62
N LEU A 44 0.64 2.62 18.51
CA LEU A 44 -0.45 1.66 18.57
C LEU A 44 -1.31 1.69 17.30
N VAL A 45 -1.59 2.87 16.74
CA VAL A 45 -2.29 2.99 15.45
C VAL A 45 -1.46 2.38 14.31
N VAL A 46 -0.13 2.57 14.32
CA VAL A 46 0.78 1.93 13.36
C VAL A 46 0.71 0.39 13.47
N LEU A 47 0.74 -0.15 14.68
CA LEU A 47 0.60 -1.59 14.92
C LEU A 47 -0.77 -2.12 14.46
N GLY A 48 -1.85 -1.39 14.75
CA GLY A 48 -3.19 -1.72 14.27
C GLY A 48 -3.27 -1.72 12.74
N GLY A 49 -2.66 -0.72 12.09
CA GLY A 49 -2.58 -0.65 10.63
C GLY A 49 -1.73 -1.78 10.02
N TRP A 50 -0.66 -2.20 10.71
CA TRP A 50 0.17 -3.32 10.30
C TRP A 50 -0.62 -4.63 10.24
N PHE A 51 -1.40 -4.95 11.28
CA PHE A 51 -2.30 -6.11 11.27
C PHE A 51 -3.37 -6.00 10.18
N GLY A 52 -3.91 -4.80 9.94
CA GLY A 52 -4.86 -4.55 8.85
C GLY A 52 -4.27 -4.87 7.48
N LEU A 53 -3.02 -4.44 7.21
CA LEU A 53 -2.35 -4.73 5.94
C LEU A 53 -1.90 -6.20 5.83
N PHE A 54 -1.55 -6.84 6.94
CA PHE A 54 -1.26 -8.27 6.99
C PHE A 54 -2.45 -9.09 6.52
N CYS A 55 -3.66 -8.80 7.00
CA CYS A 55 -4.87 -9.52 6.59
C CYS A 55 -5.27 -9.19 5.15
N THR A 56 -5.31 -7.91 4.79
CA THR A 56 -5.87 -7.46 3.51
C THR A 56 -4.96 -7.78 2.32
N PHE A 57 -3.80 -7.13 2.21
CA PHE A 57 -2.87 -7.34 1.11
C PHE A 57 -2.10 -8.67 1.23
N GLY A 58 -1.94 -9.22 2.44
CA GLY A 58 -1.35 -10.56 2.60
C GLY A 58 -2.18 -11.66 1.93
N LEU A 59 -3.52 -11.57 1.98
CA LEU A 59 -4.37 -12.52 1.25
C LEU A 59 -4.23 -12.34 -0.27
N VAL A 60 -4.11 -11.10 -0.75
CA VAL A 60 -3.89 -10.81 -2.19
C VAL A 60 -2.60 -11.46 -2.69
N THR A 61 -1.53 -11.46 -1.89
CA THR A 61 -0.28 -12.14 -2.30
C THR A 61 -0.41 -13.66 -2.42
N CYS A 62 -1.52 -14.26 -1.97
CA CYS A 62 -1.82 -15.68 -2.12
C CYS A 62 -2.46 -16.05 -3.47
N VAL A 63 -2.52 -15.14 -4.46
CA VAL A 63 -3.13 -15.38 -5.79
C VAL A 63 -2.71 -16.72 -6.40
N GLY A 64 -1.41 -17.06 -6.36
CA GLY A 64 -0.91 -18.30 -6.96
C GLY A 64 -1.49 -19.56 -6.33
N VAL A 65 -1.65 -19.58 -5.00
CA VAL A 65 -2.20 -20.74 -4.27
C VAL A 65 -3.69 -20.93 -4.57
N PHE A 66 -4.45 -19.83 -4.68
CA PHE A 66 -5.85 -19.89 -5.10
C PHE A 66 -6.01 -20.32 -6.55
N LEU A 67 -5.17 -19.80 -7.45
CA LEU A 67 -5.20 -20.14 -8.87
C LEU A 67 -4.92 -21.63 -9.10
N GLU A 68 -3.90 -22.18 -8.44
CA GLU A 68 -3.57 -23.62 -8.50
C GLU A 68 -4.73 -24.48 -7.99
N TYR A 69 -5.32 -24.12 -6.85
CA TYR A 69 -6.46 -24.85 -6.28
C TYR A 69 -7.70 -24.80 -7.21
N TYR A 70 -8.01 -23.65 -7.79
CA TYR A 70 -9.15 -23.52 -8.70
C TYR A 70 -8.94 -24.30 -10.01
N GLN A 71 -7.73 -24.28 -10.56
CA GLN A 71 -7.39 -25.02 -11.78
C GLN A 71 -7.40 -26.53 -11.59
N THR A 72 -7.00 -27.02 -10.41
CA THR A 72 -6.90 -28.46 -10.13
C THR A 72 -8.16 -29.05 -9.51
N GLY A 73 -9.03 -28.22 -8.92
CA GLY A 73 -10.21 -28.64 -8.19
C GLY A 73 -11.52 -28.20 -8.86
N PRO A 74 -12.29 -27.29 -8.23
CA PRO A 74 -13.69 -27.04 -8.60
C PRO A 74 -13.89 -26.36 -9.96
N LEU A 75 -12.86 -25.71 -10.51
CA LEU A 75 -12.94 -24.90 -11.75
C LEU A 75 -12.07 -25.50 -12.87
N ALA A 76 -11.73 -26.79 -12.81
CA ALA A 76 -10.86 -27.45 -13.79
C ALA A 76 -11.39 -27.37 -15.24
N ASP A 77 -12.70 -27.25 -15.42
CA ASP A 77 -13.34 -27.12 -16.74
C ASP A 77 -13.19 -25.70 -17.35
N TYR A 78 -12.74 -24.71 -16.57
CA TYR A 78 -12.57 -23.34 -17.02
C TYR A 78 -11.16 -23.06 -17.52
N THR A 79 -11.03 -22.13 -18.47
CA THR A 79 -9.72 -21.71 -18.97
C THR A 79 -8.92 -20.99 -17.87
N PRO A 80 -7.58 -21.09 -17.85
CA PRO A 80 -6.72 -20.36 -16.91
C PRO A 80 -6.98 -18.85 -16.89
N SER A 81 -7.31 -18.27 -18.05
CA SER A 81 -7.68 -16.85 -18.20
C SER A 81 -9.00 -16.51 -17.51
N ALA A 82 -10.01 -17.39 -17.58
CA ALA A 82 -11.27 -17.19 -16.87
C ALA A 82 -11.05 -17.20 -15.35
N ILE A 83 -10.23 -18.11 -14.84
CA ILE A 83 -9.97 -18.23 -13.39
C ILE A 83 -9.18 -17.01 -12.86
N SER A 84 -8.23 -16.49 -13.64
CA SER A 84 -7.43 -15.32 -13.22
C SER A 84 -8.24 -14.03 -13.07
N TRP A 85 -9.44 -13.93 -13.68
CA TRP A 85 -10.37 -12.81 -13.45
C TRP A 85 -10.80 -12.70 -11.99
N ILE A 86 -10.94 -13.81 -11.26
CA ILE A 86 -11.35 -13.80 -9.84
C ILE A 86 -10.34 -13.00 -9.02
N THR A 87 -9.06 -13.34 -9.14
CA THR A 87 -7.99 -12.68 -8.38
C THR A 87 -7.66 -11.29 -8.91
N SER A 88 -7.86 -11.03 -10.21
CA SER A 88 -7.70 -9.69 -10.78
C SER A 88 -8.77 -8.73 -10.28
N LEU A 89 -10.04 -9.17 -10.27
CA LEU A 89 -11.15 -8.39 -9.71
C LEU A 89 -11.00 -8.19 -8.20
N GLN A 90 -10.41 -9.16 -7.48
CA GLN A 90 -10.10 -9.02 -6.07
C GLN A 90 -9.22 -7.78 -5.80
N VAL A 91 -8.11 -7.64 -6.54
CA VAL A 91 -7.23 -6.47 -6.43
C VAL A 91 -7.95 -5.19 -6.85
N PHE A 92 -8.73 -5.25 -7.93
CA PHE A 92 -9.50 -4.11 -8.43
C PHE A 92 -10.49 -3.57 -7.39
N PHE A 93 -11.31 -4.42 -6.77
CA PHE A 93 -12.28 -3.96 -5.76
C PHE A 93 -11.61 -3.53 -4.45
N GLN A 94 -10.51 -4.15 -4.07
CA GLN A 94 -9.75 -3.76 -2.88
C GLN A 94 -9.11 -2.38 -3.03
N VAL A 95 -8.34 -2.16 -4.10
CA VAL A 95 -7.63 -0.90 -4.34
C VAL A 95 -8.56 0.16 -4.94
N GLY A 96 -9.32 -0.19 -5.98
CA GLY A 96 -10.27 0.71 -6.64
C GLY A 96 -11.40 1.16 -5.71
N GLY A 97 -11.88 0.28 -4.83
CA GLY A 97 -12.85 0.63 -3.79
C GLY A 97 -12.33 1.68 -2.80
N SER A 98 -11.01 1.82 -2.65
CA SER A 98 -10.39 2.81 -1.76
C SER A 98 -10.71 4.26 -2.15
N ALA A 99 -11.06 4.54 -3.42
CA ALA A 99 -11.52 5.86 -3.85
C ALA A 99 -12.88 6.26 -3.22
N ILE A 100 -13.74 5.27 -2.97
CA ILE A 100 -15.02 5.43 -2.28
C ILE A 100 -14.76 5.49 -0.78
N TRP A 101 -14.03 4.50 -0.26
CA TRP A 101 -13.73 4.41 1.18
C TRP A 101 -12.94 5.60 1.69
N GLY A 102 -12.08 6.22 0.88
CA GLY A 102 -11.34 7.43 1.25
C GLY A 102 -12.25 8.61 1.60
N ARG A 103 -13.34 8.81 0.83
CA ARG A 103 -14.33 9.85 1.18
C ARG A 103 -15.16 9.48 2.40
N VAL A 104 -15.54 8.21 2.54
CA VAL A 104 -16.26 7.75 3.74
C VAL A 104 -15.37 7.95 4.97
N TYR A 105 -14.07 7.67 4.84
CA TYR A 105 -13.07 7.93 5.87
C TYR A 105 -13.00 9.42 6.23
N ASP A 106 -12.93 10.31 5.25
CA ASP A 106 -12.84 11.76 5.50
C ASP A 106 -14.11 12.32 6.19
N SER A 107 -15.29 11.79 5.84
CA SER A 107 -16.58 12.25 6.37
C SER A 107 -16.97 11.63 7.71
N TYR A 108 -16.70 10.35 7.93
CA TYR A 108 -17.18 9.58 9.09
C TYR A 108 -16.05 9.05 9.98
N GLY A 109 -14.80 9.12 9.54
CA GLY A 109 -13.63 8.63 10.25
C GLY A 109 -13.38 7.13 10.11
N PRO A 110 -12.24 6.63 10.62
CA PRO A 110 -11.80 5.24 10.48
C PRO A 110 -12.68 4.19 11.18
N ARG A 111 -13.32 4.55 12.29
CA ARG A 111 -14.02 3.57 13.14
C ARG A 111 -15.15 2.86 12.41
N TRP A 112 -15.95 3.61 11.66
CA TRP A 112 -17.06 3.04 10.89
C TRP A 112 -16.59 2.14 9.75
N LEU A 113 -15.50 2.52 9.07
CA LEU A 113 -14.91 1.68 8.03
C LEU A 113 -14.42 0.35 8.58
N LEU A 114 -13.76 0.35 9.74
CA LEU A 114 -13.25 -0.88 10.36
C LEU A 114 -14.39 -1.74 10.92
N PHE A 115 -15.39 -1.12 11.57
CA PHE A 115 -16.52 -1.82 12.18
C PHE A 115 -17.45 -2.47 11.14
N ILE A 116 -17.64 -1.85 9.98
CA ILE A 116 -18.45 -2.41 8.88
C ILE A 116 -17.59 -3.29 7.98
N GLY A 117 -16.36 -2.86 7.66
CA GLY A 117 -15.46 -3.57 6.76
C GLY A 117 -15.04 -4.94 7.30
N THR A 118 -14.81 -5.08 8.61
CA THR A 118 -14.37 -6.35 9.22
C THR A 118 -15.42 -7.45 9.10
N PRO A 119 -16.69 -7.26 9.50
CA PRO A 119 -17.74 -8.26 9.29
C PRO A 119 -17.95 -8.60 7.82
N VAL A 120 -17.96 -7.60 6.92
CA VAL A 120 -18.12 -7.83 5.47
C VAL A 120 -16.97 -8.66 4.91
N TYR A 121 -15.74 -8.36 5.33
CA TYR A 121 -14.55 -9.09 4.89
C TYR A 121 -14.60 -10.55 5.34
N VAL A 122 -14.86 -10.78 6.63
CA VAL A 122 -14.96 -12.12 7.21
C VAL A 122 -16.13 -12.89 6.62
N PHE A 123 -17.28 -12.25 6.43
CA PHE A 123 -18.45 -12.86 5.79
C PHE A 123 -18.12 -13.33 4.36
N GLY A 124 -17.41 -12.51 3.57
CA GLY A 124 -16.93 -12.90 2.24
C GLY A 124 -16.07 -14.16 2.27
N LEU A 125 -15.13 -14.26 3.22
CA LEU A 125 -14.27 -15.45 3.39
C LEU A 125 -15.05 -16.68 3.88
N MET A 126 -16.03 -16.49 4.76
CA MET A 126 -16.90 -17.57 5.22
C MET A 126 -17.81 -18.08 4.09
N MET A 127 -18.33 -17.19 3.25
CA MET A 127 -19.11 -17.59 2.06
C MET A 127 -18.24 -18.26 1.01
N LEU A 128 -16.98 -17.82 0.84
CA LEU A 128 -16.01 -18.48 -0.03
C LEU A 128 -15.78 -19.93 0.42
N SER A 129 -15.79 -20.21 1.73
CA SER A 129 -15.64 -21.59 2.24
C SER A 129 -16.73 -22.56 1.79
N LEU A 130 -17.91 -22.05 1.41
CA LEU A 130 -19.07 -22.83 0.95
C LEU A 130 -19.21 -22.82 -0.57
N SER A 131 -18.42 -22.01 -1.26
CA SER A 131 -18.57 -21.76 -2.69
C SER A 131 -17.94 -22.88 -3.50
N THR A 132 -18.71 -23.44 -4.42
CA THR A 132 -18.23 -24.50 -5.34
C THR A 132 -18.27 -24.04 -6.80
N GLN A 133 -19.13 -23.08 -7.12
CA GLN A 133 -19.32 -22.59 -8.48
C GLN A 133 -18.52 -21.31 -8.76
N TYR A 134 -18.13 -21.10 -10.02
CA TYR A 134 -17.35 -19.92 -10.47
C TYR A 134 -17.97 -18.59 -10.00
N TYR A 135 -19.27 -18.40 -10.22
CA TYR A 135 -19.97 -17.17 -9.81
C TYR A 135 -19.96 -16.96 -8.28
N GLN A 136 -20.11 -18.04 -7.50
CA GLN A 136 -20.13 -17.97 -6.04
C GLN A 136 -18.75 -17.56 -5.50
N ILE A 137 -17.69 -18.14 -6.06
CA ILE A 137 -16.30 -17.79 -5.72
C ILE A 137 -16.01 -16.34 -6.13
N LEU A 138 -16.40 -15.92 -7.33
CA LEU A 138 -16.21 -14.56 -7.81
C LEU A 138 -16.94 -13.54 -6.91
N LEU A 139 -18.19 -13.80 -6.55
CA LEU A 139 -18.96 -12.89 -5.71
C LEU A 139 -18.40 -12.81 -4.29
N SER A 140 -18.10 -13.96 -3.67
CA SER A 140 -17.62 -14.02 -2.28
C SER A 140 -16.18 -13.51 -2.12
N GLN A 141 -15.26 -13.99 -2.96
CA GLN A 141 -13.85 -13.60 -2.91
C GLN A 141 -13.62 -12.24 -3.56
N ALA A 142 -13.93 -12.10 -4.84
CA ALA A 142 -13.48 -10.96 -5.62
C ALA A 142 -14.24 -9.67 -5.27
N ILE A 143 -15.53 -9.77 -4.93
CA ILE A 143 -16.38 -8.61 -4.65
C ILE A 143 -16.53 -8.40 -3.15
N VAL A 144 -17.22 -9.31 -2.45
CA VAL A 144 -17.62 -9.11 -1.04
C VAL A 144 -16.40 -9.00 -0.12
N SER A 145 -15.48 -9.96 -0.19
CA SER A 145 -14.29 -9.94 0.66
C SER A 145 -13.39 -8.74 0.33
N SER A 146 -13.22 -8.39 -0.95
CA SER A 146 -12.37 -7.28 -1.38
C SER A 146 -12.92 -5.90 -1.02
N LEU A 147 -14.25 -5.72 -1.02
CA LEU A 147 -14.85 -4.47 -0.58
C LEU A 147 -14.62 -4.25 0.91
N GLY A 148 -14.79 -5.30 1.72
CA GLY A 148 -14.47 -5.28 3.15
C GLY A 148 -12.97 -5.04 3.41
N SER A 149 -12.09 -5.76 2.69
CA SER A 149 -10.64 -5.59 2.80
C SER A 149 -10.20 -4.19 2.37
N GLY A 150 -10.79 -3.61 1.34
CA GLY A 150 -10.52 -2.25 0.86
C GLY A 150 -10.87 -1.17 1.89
N ALA A 151 -11.96 -1.34 2.63
CA ALA A 151 -12.33 -0.44 3.73
C ALA A 151 -11.31 -0.50 4.87
N ILE A 152 -10.90 -1.72 5.28
CA ILE A 152 -9.89 -1.92 6.33
C ILE A 152 -8.53 -1.36 5.89
N PHE A 153 -8.14 -1.61 4.63
CA PHE A 153 -6.90 -1.10 4.04
C PHE A 153 -6.86 0.43 4.07
N THR A 154 -7.93 1.08 3.59
CA THR A 154 -8.02 2.55 3.57
C THR A 154 -7.97 3.13 4.99
N ALA A 155 -8.74 2.57 5.92
CA ALA A 155 -8.74 3.03 7.30
C ALA A 155 -7.38 2.86 7.98
N SER A 156 -6.72 1.72 7.76
CA SER A 156 -5.41 1.40 8.33
C SER A 156 -4.31 2.35 7.83
N LEU A 157 -4.26 2.56 6.50
CA LEU A 157 -3.21 3.34 5.87
C LEU A 157 -3.38 4.84 6.12
N THR A 158 -4.59 5.36 5.97
CA THR A 158 -4.86 6.80 6.12
C THR A 158 -4.78 7.23 7.59
N SER A 159 -5.26 6.40 8.53
CA SER A 159 -5.17 6.72 9.96
C SER A 159 -3.73 6.87 10.40
N ALA A 160 -2.90 5.85 10.15
CA ALA A 160 -1.55 5.87 10.68
C ALA A 160 -0.67 6.94 10.02
N THR A 161 -0.82 7.16 8.71
CA THR A 161 -0.09 8.24 8.03
C THR A 161 -0.56 9.64 8.44
N SER A 162 -1.75 9.79 9.02
CA SER A 162 -2.23 11.07 9.53
C SER A 162 -1.55 11.50 10.84
N TYR A 163 -0.96 10.58 11.63
CA TYR A 163 -0.28 10.91 12.88
C TYR A 163 1.15 11.46 12.68
N PHE A 164 1.76 11.24 11.52
CA PHE A 164 3.16 11.57 11.24
C PHE A 164 3.28 12.42 9.96
N HIS A 165 4.05 13.50 10.03
CA HIS A 165 4.37 14.32 8.86
C HIS A 165 5.83 14.16 8.45
N LYS A 166 6.78 14.29 9.40
CA LYS A 166 8.23 14.17 9.14
C LYS A 166 8.67 12.73 8.88
N LYS A 167 8.07 11.75 9.57
CA LYS A 167 8.40 10.32 9.46
C LYS A 167 7.36 9.53 8.65
N ARG A 168 6.61 10.21 7.78
CA ARG A 168 5.43 9.64 7.13
C ARG A 168 5.79 8.48 6.21
N GLY A 169 6.89 8.59 5.46
CA GLY A 169 7.42 7.55 4.59
C GLY A 169 7.90 6.33 5.38
N THR A 170 8.63 6.53 6.47
CA THR A 170 9.06 5.45 7.37
C THR A 170 7.87 4.69 7.94
N VAL A 171 6.85 5.41 8.43
CA VAL A 171 5.63 4.81 8.99
C VAL A 171 4.84 4.06 7.91
N PHE A 172 4.72 4.63 6.71
CA PHE A 172 4.13 3.95 5.56
C PHE A 172 4.86 2.65 5.24
N GLY A 173 6.20 2.67 5.22
CA GLY A 173 7.05 1.49 5.02
C GLY A 173 6.84 0.42 6.08
N ILE A 174 6.80 0.81 7.36
CA ILE A 174 6.52 -0.12 8.48
C ILE A 174 5.16 -0.77 8.30
N ILE A 175 4.10 -0.01 8.04
CA ILE A 175 2.75 -0.58 7.90
C ILE A 175 2.67 -1.50 6.68
N ASN A 176 3.25 -1.07 5.56
CA ASN A 176 3.27 -1.85 4.34
C ASN A 176 4.12 -3.13 4.47
N SER A 177 5.06 -3.19 5.43
CA SER A 177 5.79 -4.41 5.77
C SER A 177 4.87 -5.53 6.24
N GLY A 178 3.70 -5.21 6.83
CA GLY A 178 2.71 -6.19 7.26
C GLY A 178 2.13 -6.99 6.10
N SER A 179 1.93 -6.36 4.93
CA SER A 179 1.54 -7.06 3.71
C SER A 179 2.58 -8.09 3.27
N SER A 180 3.87 -7.76 3.34
CA SER A 180 4.96 -8.68 2.97
C SER A 180 5.04 -9.85 3.95
N ALA A 181 4.90 -9.59 5.26
CA ALA A 181 4.84 -10.65 6.26
C ALA A 181 3.64 -11.59 6.02
N GLY A 182 2.47 -11.03 5.70
CA GLY A 182 1.29 -11.80 5.29
C GLY A 182 1.53 -12.63 4.04
N GLY A 183 2.24 -12.06 3.04
CA GLY A 183 2.60 -12.78 1.81
C GLY A 183 3.64 -13.87 1.96
N VAL A 184 4.36 -13.94 3.08
CA VAL A 184 5.22 -15.09 3.41
C VAL A 184 4.43 -16.14 4.18
N VAL A 185 3.69 -15.72 5.21
CA VAL A 185 3.01 -16.63 6.14
C VAL A 185 1.78 -17.28 5.51
N LEU A 186 0.92 -16.51 4.85
CA LEU A 186 -0.39 -16.97 4.40
C LEU A 186 -0.32 -18.00 3.26
N PRO A 187 0.50 -17.85 2.19
CA PRO A 187 0.58 -18.88 1.16
C PRO A 187 1.03 -20.23 1.72
N ILE A 188 2.06 -20.24 2.58
CA ILE A 188 2.58 -21.47 3.22
C ILE A 188 1.49 -22.12 4.08
N MET A 189 0.80 -21.31 4.87
CA MET A 189 -0.30 -21.78 5.72
C MET A 189 -1.43 -22.37 4.88
N LEU A 190 -1.89 -21.67 3.84
CA LEU A 190 -2.97 -22.13 2.95
C LEU A 190 -2.59 -23.43 2.25
N SER A 191 -1.41 -23.53 1.65
CA SER A 191 -0.97 -24.74 0.95
C SER A 191 -0.89 -25.97 1.87
N ARG A 192 -0.52 -25.80 3.14
CA ARG A 192 -0.50 -26.90 4.12
C ARG A 192 -1.88 -27.26 4.65
N LEU A 193 -2.72 -26.26 4.92
CA LEU A 193 -4.07 -26.47 5.44
C LEU A 193 -4.99 -27.07 4.37
N PHE A 194 -4.87 -26.67 3.11
CA PHE A 194 -5.62 -27.27 2.00
C PHE A 194 -5.41 -28.79 1.91
N LYS A 195 -4.18 -29.27 2.13
CA LYS A 195 -3.84 -30.70 2.09
C LYS A 195 -4.30 -31.48 3.33
N SER A 196 -4.37 -30.84 4.49
CA SER A 196 -4.65 -31.52 5.78
C SER A 196 -6.13 -31.50 6.17
N ILE A 197 -6.79 -30.34 6.06
CA ILE A 197 -8.17 -30.13 6.52
C ILE A 197 -9.14 -29.73 5.38
N GLY A 198 -8.63 -29.57 4.17
CA GLY A 198 -9.42 -29.20 2.99
C GLY A 198 -9.71 -27.69 2.89
N PHE A 199 -10.14 -27.26 1.71
CA PHE A 199 -10.33 -25.83 1.38
C PHE A 199 -11.36 -25.13 2.28
N ALA A 200 -12.54 -25.72 2.45
CA ALA A 200 -13.63 -25.12 3.20
C ALA A 200 -13.23 -24.78 4.65
N TRP A 201 -12.66 -25.74 5.39
CA TRP A 201 -12.20 -25.49 6.75
C TRP A 201 -11.01 -24.54 6.81
N THR A 202 -10.10 -24.61 5.82
CA THR A 202 -8.98 -23.67 5.73
C THR A 202 -9.47 -22.22 5.64
N MET A 203 -10.44 -21.94 4.76
CA MET A 203 -10.98 -20.59 4.61
C MET A 203 -11.71 -20.10 5.86
N ARG A 204 -12.36 -20.99 6.62
CA ARG A 204 -12.96 -20.64 7.92
C ARG A 204 -11.91 -20.29 8.96
N VAL A 205 -10.84 -21.08 9.06
CA VAL A 205 -9.71 -20.79 9.98
C VAL A 205 -9.09 -19.43 9.66
N VAL A 206 -8.87 -19.13 8.37
CA VAL A 206 -8.39 -17.82 7.92
C VAL A 206 -9.37 -16.71 8.27
N GLY A 207 -10.67 -16.92 8.05
CA GLY A 207 -11.73 -15.97 8.42
C GLY A 207 -11.76 -15.65 9.92
N PHE A 208 -11.66 -16.67 10.79
CA PHE A 208 -11.59 -16.46 12.25
C PHE A 208 -10.29 -15.77 12.68
N MET A 209 -9.17 -16.13 12.09
CA MET A 209 -7.88 -15.46 12.34
C MET A 209 -7.95 -13.98 11.94
N PHE A 210 -8.50 -13.67 10.76
CA PHE A 210 -8.66 -12.30 10.30
C PHE A 210 -9.66 -11.53 11.14
N LEU A 211 -10.74 -12.16 11.63
CA LEU A 211 -11.65 -11.54 12.58
C LEU A 211 -10.91 -11.12 13.86
N ALA A 212 -10.07 -11.98 14.43
CA ALA A 212 -9.30 -11.68 15.63
C ALA A 212 -8.29 -10.54 15.39
N LEU A 213 -7.50 -10.61 14.31
CA LEU A 213 -6.50 -9.59 13.98
C LEU A 213 -7.15 -8.25 13.62
N CYS A 214 -8.23 -8.26 12.83
CA CYS A 214 -8.96 -7.05 12.49
C CYS A 214 -9.68 -6.46 13.71
N ALA A 215 -10.18 -7.28 14.64
CA ALA A 215 -10.74 -6.78 15.91
C ALA A 215 -9.67 -6.04 16.73
N ILE A 216 -8.44 -6.56 16.78
CA ILE A 216 -7.31 -5.85 17.38
C ILE A 216 -7.07 -4.52 16.64
N SER A 217 -7.05 -4.51 15.29
CA SER A 217 -6.94 -3.29 14.50
C SER A 217 -8.08 -2.28 14.79
N CYS A 218 -9.32 -2.74 14.97
CA CYS A 218 -10.46 -1.89 15.32
C CYS A 218 -10.28 -1.16 16.65
N VAL A 219 -9.65 -1.81 17.64
CA VAL A 219 -9.40 -1.22 18.96
C VAL A 219 -8.19 -0.29 18.93
N LEU A 220 -7.14 -0.66 18.19
CA LEU A 220 -5.89 0.09 18.12
C LEU A 220 -5.98 1.35 17.25
N ILE A 221 -6.73 1.30 16.14
CA ILE A 221 -6.83 2.42 15.20
C ILE A 221 -7.80 3.47 15.75
N LYS A 222 -7.27 4.68 15.96
CA LYS A 222 -8.02 5.87 16.38
C LYS A 222 -7.92 6.96 15.33
N SER A 223 -8.96 7.79 15.23
CA SER A 223 -8.94 8.98 14.38
C SER A 223 -8.17 10.10 15.07
N ARG A 224 -7.22 10.73 14.35
CA ARG A 224 -6.59 11.97 14.80
C ARG A 224 -7.48 13.19 14.58
N LEU A 225 -8.11 13.27 13.40
CA LEU A 225 -8.91 14.42 13.01
C LEU A 225 -10.38 14.16 13.37
N PRO A 226 -11.09 15.14 13.95
CA PRO A 226 -12.53 15.02 14.15
C PRO A 226 -13.19 14.95 12.76
N PRO A 227 -14.02 13.93 12.50
CA PRO A 227 -14.71 13.80 11.23
C PRO A 227 -15.60 15.02 11.01
N LYS A 228 -15.41 15.72 9.88
CA LYS A 228 -16.27 16.82 9.46
C LYS A 228 -17.10 16.30 8.28
N PRO A 229 -18.38 15.96 8.48
CA PRO A 229 -19.20 15.43 7.41
C PRO A 229 -19.31 16.47 6.29
N ARG A 230 -18.83 16.12 5.10
CA ARG A 230 -18.97 16.95 3.89
C ARG A 230 -20.05 16.34 2.99
N PRO A 231 -20.96 17.15 2.42
CA PRO A 231 -21.96 16.65 1.50
C PRO A 231 -21.29 16.06 0.25
N PHE A 232 -21.88 15.01 -0.31
CA PHE A 232 -21.35 14.36 -1.51
C PHE A 232 -21.46 15.31 -2.70
N ALA A 233 -20.34 15.86 -3.15
CA ALA A 233 -20.26 16.71 -4.32
C ALA A 233 -19.34 16.08 -5.37
N VAL A 234 -19.91 15.70 -6.52
CA VAL A 234 -19.16 15.15 -7.67
C VAL A 234 -18.12 16.16 -8.19
N SER A 235 -18.35 17.47 -7.95
CA SER A 235 -17.41 18.55 -8.26
C SER A 235 -16.03 18.36 -7.60
N ASP A 236 -15.97 17.74 -6.43
CA ASP A 236 -14.71 17.53 -5.69
C ASP A 236 -13.80 16.53 -6.40
N TYR A 237 -14.38 15.55 -7.10
CA TYR A 237 -13.62 14.63 -7.94
C TYR A 237 -13.21 15.27 -9.27
N LYS A 238 -14.10 16.08 -9.87
CA LYS A 238 -13.80 16.80 -11.12
C LYS A 238 -12.63 17.76 -10.96
N ARG A 239 -12.45 18.36 -9.78
CA ARG A 239 -11.32 19.26 -9.50
C ARG A 239 -9.97 18.55 -9.61
N CYS A 240 -9.87 17.31 -9.14
CA CYS A 240 -8.63 16.52 -9.25
C CYS A 240 -8.20 16.30 -10.71
N PHE A 241 -9.15 16.10 -11.62
CA PHE A 241 -8.87 15.92 -13.05
C PHE A 241 -8.56 17.24 -13.79
N LYS A 242 -8.67 18.40 -13.15
CA LYS A 242 -8.31 19.69 -13.76
C LYS A 242 -6.86 20.09 -13.52
N GLU A 243 -6.17 19.42 -12.58
CA GLU A 243 -4.80 19.74 -12.23
C GLU A 243 -3.84 18.86 -13.04
N PRO A 244 -2.98 19.44 -13.91
CA PRO A 244 -2.15 18.65 -14.82
C PRO A 244 -1.13 17.78 -14.08
N VAL A 245 -0.63 18.24 -12.93
CA VAL A 245 0.28 17.47 -12.07
C VAL A 245 -0.38 16.19 -11.54
N MET A 246 -1.64 16.29 -11.12
CA MET A 246 -2.43 15.14 -10.68
C MET A 246 -2.65 14.16 -11.83
N LEU A 247 -3.06 14.65 -13.01
CA LEU A 247 -3.26 13.81 -14.20
C LEU A 247 -1.99 13.06 -14.61
N LEU A 248 -0.85 13.76 -14.64
CA LEU A 248 0.42 13.16 -15.02
C LEU A 248 0.87 12.11 -13.99
N THR A 249 0.62 12.37 -12.70
CA THR A 249 0.88 11.40 -11.62
C THR A 249 -0.04 10.18 -11.73
N MET A 250 -1.32 10.36 -12.07
CA MET A 250 -2.26 9.27 -12.30
C MET A 250 -1.87 8.41 -13.51
N LEU A 251 -1.47 9.05 -14.62
CA LEU A 251 -1.01 8.36 -15.82
C LEU A 251 0.30 7.59 -15.55
N GLY A 252 1.25 8.21 -14.86
CA GLY A 252 2.49 7.54 -14.45
C GLY A 252 2.24 6.35 -13.54
N GLY A 253 1.35 6.50 -12.54
CA GLY A 253 0.92 5.41 -11.68
C GLY A 253 0.24 4.28 -12.44
N PHE A 254 -0.64 4.60 -13.39
CA PHE A 254 -1.28 3.61 -14.26
C PHE A 254 -0.27 2.79 -15.06
N LEU A 255 0.68 3.45 -15.74
CA LEU A 255 1.74 2.78 -16.50
C LEU A 255 2.65 1.94 -15.59
N PHE A 256 2.96 2.44 -14.39
CA PHE A 256 3.75 1.72 -13.39
C PHE A 256 3.05 0.43 -12.95
N PHE A 257 1.78 0.49 -12.52
CA PHE A 257 1.05 -0.71 -12.10
C PHE A 257 0.85 -1.70 -13.25
N TRP A 258 0.67 -1.21 -14.47
CA TRP A 258 0.58 -2.08 -15.65
C TRP A 258 1.88 -2.86 -15.89
N GLY A 259 3.04 -2.20 -15.77
CA GLY A 259 4.34 -2.84 -15.89
C GLY A 259 4.70 -3.75 -14.70
N MET A 260 4.30 -3.37 -13.48
CA MET A 260 4.71 -4.03 -12.24
C MET A 260 4.24 -5.48 -12.10
N PHE A 261 3.01 -5.79 -12.54
CA PHE A 261 2.43 -7.13 -12.36
C PHE A 261 2.99 -8.18 -13.34
N LEU A 262 3.56 -7.75 -14.48
CA LEU A 262 4.09 -8.65 -15.50
C LEU A 262 5.27 -9.49 -14.96
N PRO A 263 6.37 -8.91 -14.44
CA PRO A 263 7.46 -9.72 -13.89
C PRO A 263 7.01 -10.66 -12.76
N LEU A 264 6.15 -10.18 -11.85
CA LEU A 264 5.67 -10.98 -10.72
C LEU A 264 4.86 -12.21 -11.15
N SER A 265 4.11 -12.11 -12.26
CA SER A 265 3.29 -13.21 -12.76
C SER A 265 4.10 -14.23 -13.57
N TYR A 266 5.13 -13.78 -14.29
CA TYR A 266 5.90 -14.63 -15.20
C TYR A 266 7.22 -15.16 -14.62
N ILE A 267 7.68 -14.68 -13.45
CA ILE A 267 8.95 -15.10 -12.83
C ILE A 267 9.05 -16.61 -12.62
N ILE A 268 7.97 -17.27 -12.18
CA ILE A 268 7.95 -18.72 -11.94
C ILE A 268 8.03 -19.50 -13.26
N ILE A 269 7.30 -19.04 -14.29
CA ILE A 269 7.26 -19.70 -15.60
C ILE A 269 8.63 -19.56 -16.27
N GLN A 270 9.23 -18.36 -16.22
CA GLN A 270 10.56 -18.11 -16.78
C GLN A 270 11.64 -18.91 -16.04
N ALA A 271 11.61 -18.97 -14.71
CA ALA A 271 12.55 -19.76 -13.92
C ALA A 271 12.51 -21.25 -14.29
N LYS A 272 11.31 -21.81 -14.47
CA LYS A 272 11.15 -23.20 -14.94
C LYS A 272 11.68 -23.38 -16.37
N ALA A 273 11.35 -22.47 -17.29
CA ALA A 273 11.81 -22.52 -18.67
C ALA A 273 13.34 -22.41 -18.80
N SER A 274 13.99 -21.72 -17.88
CA SER A 274 15.46 -21.54 -17.85
C SER A 274 16.21 -22.62 -17.07
N GLY A 275 15.53 -23.67 -16.60
CA GLY A 275 16.17 -24.81 -15.94
C GLY A 275 16.63 -24.56 -14.49
N VAL A 276 16.06 -23.56 -13.81
CA VAL A 276 16.30 -23.34 -12.38
C VAL A 276 15.84 -24.57 -11.59
N SER A 277 16.62 -24.99 -10.59
CA SER A 277 16.36 -26.21 -9.82
C SER A 277 14.93 -26.26 -9.24
N GLU A 278 14.26 -27.41 -9.37
CA GLU A 278 12.87 -27.58 -8.92
C GLU A 278 12.69 -27.32 -7.42
N GLY A 279 13.74 -27.53 -6.62
CA GLY A 279 13.75 -27.23 -5.19
C GLY A 279 13.74 -25.73 -4.86
N LEU A 280 14.20 -24.88 -5.77
CA LEU A 280 14.36 -23.43 -5.55
C LEU A 280 13.15 -22.62 -6.04
N VAL A 281 12.44 -23.09 -7.07
CA VAL A 281 11.25 -22.44 -7.64
C VAL A 281 10.19 -22.07 -6.58
N PRO A 282 9.88 -22.91 -5.56
CA PRO A 282 8.93 -22.56 -4.50
C PRO A 282 9.41 -21.43 -3.59
N TYR A 283 10.72 -21.19 -3.49
CA TYR A 283 11.32 -20.16 -2.63
C TYR A 283 11.46 -18.80 -3.32
N LEU A 284 11.31 -18.72 -4.65
CA LEU A 284 11.41 -17.45 -5.39
C LEU A 284 10.40 -16.41 -4.91
N LEU A 285 9.15 -16.81 -4.68
CA LEU A 285 8.10 -15.90 -4.23
C LEU A 285 8.33 -15.40 -2.79
N PRO A 286 8.71 -16.27 -1.81
CA PRO A 286 9.22 -15.83 -0.52
C PRO A 286 10.42 -14.89 -0.60
N ILE A 287 11.42 -15.17 -1.44
CA ILE A 287 12.61 -14.31 -1.60
C ILE A 287 12.20 -12.92 -2.11
N VAL A 288 11.35 -12.84 -3.15
CA VAL A 288 10.83 -11.56 -3.66
C VAL A 288 10.08 -10.79 -2.58
N ASN A 289 9.25 -11.46 -1.78
CA ASN A 289 8.53 -10.81 -0.68
C ASN A 289 9.48 -10.37 0.46
N GLY A 290 10.55 -11.12 0.74
CA GLY A 290 11.59 -10.77 1.71
C GLY A 290 12.40 -9.54 1.26
N ILE A 291 12.80 -9.48 -0.01
CA ILE A 291 13.45 -8.29 -0.59
C ILE A 291 12.47 -7.11 -0.58
N SER A 292 11.19 -7.34 -0.89
CA SER A 292 10.15 -6.32 -0.83
C SER A 292 9.98 -5.76 0.59
N LEU A 293 10.10 -6.59 1.63
CA LEU A 293 10.05 -6.16 3.03
C LEU A 293 11.15 -5.15 3.33
N ILE A 294 12.40 -5.48 2.99
CA ILE A 294 13.57 -4.60 3.18
C ILE A 294 13.40 -3.32 2.36
N GLY A 295 13.02 -3.46 1.08
CA GLY A 295 12.80 -2.33 0.18
C GLY A 295 11.72 -1.37 0.66
N ARG A 296 10.61 -1.86 1.23
CA ARG A 296 9.55 -1.02 1.80
C ARG A 296 10.02 -0.20 3.00
N LEU A 297 10.84 -0.78 3.87
CA LEU A 297 11.39 -0.10 5.05
C LEU A 297 12.45 0.93 4.66
N THR A 298 13.38 0.56 3.78
CA THR A 298 14.48 1.45 3.36
C THR A 298 13.99 2.58 2.46
N ALA A 299 13.12 2.30 1.48
CA ALA A 299 12.55 3.32 0.60
C ALA A 299 11.70 4.33 1.39
N GLY A 300 10.95 3.87 2.40
CA GLY A 300 10.18 4.75 3.29
C GLY A 300 11.08 5.74 4.04
N ALA A 301 12.17 5.25 4.62
CA ALA A 301 13.15 6.08 5.32
C ALA A 301 13.92 7.01 4.36
N PHE A 302 14.20 6.57 3.14
CA PHE A 302 14.86 7.36 2.12
C PHE A 302 13.95 8.49 1.59
N ALA A 303 12.67 8.18 1.35
CA ALA A 303 11.66 9.14 0.92
C ALA A 303 11.46 10.30 1.91
N ASP A 304 11.60 10.03 3.21
CA ASP A 304 11.54 11.06 4.26
C ASP A 304 12.73 12.06 4.19
N LYS A 305 13.87 11.66 3.62
CA LYS A 305 15.08 12.51 3.52
C LYS A 305 15.17 13.30 2.22
N ILE A 306 14.92 12.64 1.08
CA ILE A 306 15.14 13.25 -0.25
C ILE A 306 13.84 13.76 -0.90
N GLY A 307 12.70 13.54 -0.26
CA GLY A 307 11.38 13.86 -0.79
C GLY A 307 10.72 12.68 -1.51
N GLN A 308 9.41 12.55 -1.34
CA GLN A 308 8.60 11.41 -1.82
C GLN A 308 8.63 11.27 -3.35
N PHE A 309 8.46 12.37 -4.08
CA PHE A 309 8.49 12.38 -5.54
C PHE A 309 9.89 12.07 -6.11
N ASN A 310 10.95 12.63 -5.52
CA ASN A 310 12.32 12.35 -5.94
C ASN A 310 12.66 10.87 -5.72
N CYS A 311 12.26 10.31 -4.58
CA CYS A 311 12.43 8.90 -4.28
C CYS A 311 11.68 8.01 -5.28
N MET A 312 10.42 8.34 -5.59
CA MET A 312 9.64 7.63 -6.60
C MET A 312 10.33 7.64 -7.98
N LEU A 313 10.84 8.79 -8.43
CA LEU A 313 11.53 8.91 -9.72
C LEU A 313 12.82 8.08 -9.77
N ILE A 314 13.64 8.12 -8.71
CA ILE A 314 14.90 7.36 -8.63
C ILE A 314 14.61 5.86 -8.67
N ILE A 315 13.73 5.38 -7.79
CA ILE A 315 13.42 3.94 -7.68
C ILE A 315 12.75 3.42 -8.95
N THR A 316 11.81 4.18 -9.52
CA THR A 316 11.10 3.76 -10.74
C THR A 316 12.03 3.75 -11.94
N SER A 317 12.88 4.77 -12.10
CA SER A 317 13.89 4.81 -13.18
C SER A 317 14.90 3.67 -13.04
N PHE A 318 15.40 3.44 -11.83
CA PHE A 318 16.33 2.35 -11.55
C PHE A 318 15.71 0.98 -11.83
N THR A 319 14.48 0.75 -11.38
CA THR A 319 13.73 -0.49 -11.66
C THR A 319 13.51 -0.66 -13.16
N GLY A 320 13.10 0.39 -13.87
CA GLY A 320 12.90 0.35 -15.32
C GLY A 320 14.18 0.02 -16.09
N ILE A 321 15.30 0.65 -15.73
CA ILE A 321 16.62 0.36 -16.31
C ILE A 321 17.02 -1.08 -16.02
N LEU A 322 16.91 -1.54 -14.76
CA LEU A 322 17.21 -2.92 -14.40
C LEU A 322 16.33 -3.92 -15.16
N THR A 323 15.03 -3.65 -15.31
CA THR A 323 14.16 -4.50 -16.11
C THR A 323 14.61 -4.55 -17.56
N LEU A 324 14.94 -3.42 -18.20
CA LEU A 324 15.45 -3.42 -19.58
C LEU A 324 16.78 -4.16 -19.71
N VAL A 325 17.71 -3.93 -18.78
CA VAL A 325 19.06 -4.51 -18.80
C VAL A 325 19.07 -6.00 -18.45
N LEU A 326 18.17 -6.48 -17.58
CA LEU A 326 18.12 -7.89 -17.18
C LEU A 326 17.16 -8.70 -18.06
N TRP A 327 16.04 -8.13 -18.49
CA TRP A 327 15.01 -8.85 -19.24
C TRP A 327 15.33 -8.99 -20.74
N ILE A 328 15.93 -7.95 -21.36
CA ILE A 328 16.25 -8.00 -22.81
C ILE A 328 17.38 -9.01 -23.11
N PRO A 329 18.50 -9.05 -22.34
CA PRO A 329 19.55 -10.05 -22.50
C PRO A 329 19.24 -11.39 -21.81
N GLY A 330 18.29 -11.41 -20.85
CA GLY A 330 17.93 -12.61 -20.07
C GLY A 330 17.24 -13.72 -20.86
N SER A 331 16.95 -13.51 -22.14
CA SER A 331 16.53 -14.59 -23.05
C SER A 331 17.68 -15.57 -23.39
N SER A 332 18.94 -15.23 -23.07
CA SER A 332 20.10 -16.07 -23.39
C SER A 332 21.03 -16.41 -22.22
N ASN A 333 20.82 -15.85 -21.00
CA ASN A 333 21.83 -15.94 -19.94
C ASN A 333 21.25 -16.14 -18.52
N THR A 334 21.53 -17.31 -17.94
CA THR A 334 21.07 -17.75 -16.61
C THR A 334 21.46 -16.80 -15.47
N ALA A 335 22.59 -16.10 -15.60
CA ALA A 335 23.07 -15.12 -14.61
C ALA A 335 22.14 -13.90 -14.42
N ALA A 336 21.42 -13.47 -15.46
CA ALA A 336 20.48 -12.35 -15.37
C ALA A 336 19.21 -12.72 -14.58
N ILE A 337 18.83 -14.00 -14.62
CA ILE A 337 17.69 -14.58 -13.91
C ILE A 337 18.06 -14.82 -12.44
N VAL A 338 19.29 -15.28 -12.19
CA VAL A 338 19.89 -15.40 -10.84
C VAL A 338 19.98 -14.04 -10.15
N ALA A 339 20.37 -12.98 -10.87
CA ALA A 339 20.39 -11.60 -10.33
C ALA A 339 18.98 -11.05 -10.04
N MET A 340 17.94 -11.47 -10.78
CA MET A 340 16.53 -11.15 -10.50
C MET A 340 15.96 -11.92 -9.30
N CYS A 341 16.47 -13.13 -9.02
CA CYS A 341 15.91 -14.05 -8.03
C CYS A 341 16.75 -14.24 -6.76
N GLY A 342 18.00 -13.76 -6.71
CA GLY A 342 18.87 -13.91 -5.54
C GLY A 342 19.10 -15.36 -5.14
N ALA A 343 19.43 -16.24 -6.09
CA ALA A 343 19.67 -17.64 -5.78
C ALA A 343 20.85 -18.22 -6.55
N ASP A 344 21.78 -18.74 -5.76
CA ASP A 344 23.03 -19.39 -6.14
C ASP A 344 22.84 -20.49 -7.18
N GLN A 345 23.77 -20.58 -8.13
CA GLN A 345 23.84 -21.65 -9.11
C GLN A 345 24.89 -22.64 -8.62
N PRO A 346 24.59 -23.94 -8.44
CA PRO A 346 25.61 -24.92 -8.08
C PRO A 346 26.41 -25.24 -9.36
N ASP A 347 27.36 -24.39 -9.71
CA ASP A 347 28.49 -24.80 -10.55
C ASP A 347 29.66 -25.08 -9.62
N GLY A 348 30.12 -26.33 -9.62
CA GLY A 348 31.12 -26.87 -8.71
C GLY A 348 32.53 -26.34 -8.96
N ARG A 349 32.75 -25.04 -8.72
CA ARG A 349 34.08 -24.46 -8.58
C ARG A 349 34.13 -23.49 -7.41
N ASP A 350 34.98 -23.86 -6.46
CA ASP A 350 35.36 -23.11 -5.28
C ASP A 350 35.58 -21.62 -5.59
N ARG A 351 34.69 -20.78 -5.09
CA ARG A 351 35.03 -19.42 -4.67
C ARG A 351 34.31 -19.11 -3.36
N HIS A 352 35.02 -19.43 -2.29
CA HIS A 352 34.86 -18.74 -1.01
C HIS A 352 34.99 -17.23 -1.25
N GLU A 353 34.14 -16.47 -0.55
CA GLU A 353 34.15 -15.00 -0.40
C GLU A 353 33.64 -14.18 -1.59
N ASP A 354 32.41 -13.62 -1.48
CA ASP A 354 32.10 -12.25 -1.96
C ASP A 354 30.66 -11.74 -1.71
N TRP A 355 29.92 -12.25 -0.71
CA TRP A 355 28.62 -11.65 -0.32
C TRP A 355 28.75 -10.21 0.24
N SER A 356 29.93 -9.84 0.74
CA SER A 356 30.24 -8.50 1.27
C SER A 356 30.34 -7.43 0.16
N CYS A 357 30.68 -7.83 -1.07
CA CYS A 357 31.02 -6.91 -2.15
C CYS A 357 29.77 -6.35 -2.87
N PHE A 358 28.69 -7.12 -2.94
CA PHE A 358 27.47 -6.72 -3.67
C PHE A 358 26.58 -5.77 -2.87
N PHE A 359 26.40 -5.99 -1.56
CA PHE A 359 25.68 -5.04 -0.70
C PHE A 359 26.54 -3.82 -0.32
N GLY A 360 27.85 -3.98 -0.16
CA GLY A 360 28.77 -2.89 0.17
C GLY A 360 28.86 -1.82 -0.93
N LYS A 361 28.92 -2.23 -2.21
CA LYS A 361 29.07 -1.29 -3.33
C LYS A 361 27.79 -0.56 -3.74
N CYS A 362 26.60 -1.12 -3.44
CA CYS A 362 25.33 -0.45 -3.71
C CYS A 362 24.90 0.53 -2.60
N PHE A 363 25.38 0.36 -1.36
CA PHE A 363 25.03 1.23 -0.23
C PHE A 363 26.13 2.20 0.20
N TRP A 364 27.39 1.97 -0.18
CA TRP A 364 28.51 2.84 0.16
C TRP A 364 29.42 3.08 -1.06
N GLY A 365 28.96 3.97 -1.94
CA GLY A 365 29.67 4.44 -3.12
C GLY A 365 29.47 5.94 -3.30
N ALA A 366 29.65 6.70 -2.23
CA ALA A 366 29.83 8.15 -2.26
C ALA A 366 30.90 8.48 -1.21
N TYR A 367 32.01 9.03 -1.67
CA TYR A 367 33.32 9.23 -1.04
C TYR A 367 34.34 8.11 -1.30
N GLY A 368 35.20 8.39 -2.28
CA GLY A 368 36.32 7.62 -2.77
C GLY A 368 36.64 8.11 -4.17
#